data_AF-E0NSM7-F1
#
_entry.id   AF-E0NSM7-F1
#
_cell.length_a   1.000
_cell.length_b   1.000
_cell.length_c   1.000
_cell.angle_alpha   90.00
_cell.angle_beta   90.00
_cell.angle_gamma   90.00
#
_symmetry.space_group_name_H-M   'P 1'
#
loop_
_entity.id
_entity.type
_entity.pdbx_description
1 polymer ?
#
loop_
_entity_poly.entity_id
_entity_poly.type
_entity_poly.pdbx_seq_one_letter_code
_entity_poly.pdbx_strand_id
1 'polypeptide(L)'
;MVNKTCILDKIKEFYGLKGNKALSEFLGVTKQTISNWYSRNTIDYDIVLAKCKDVDLHWLLLGSNEKPISTLAEDNTDFPKRDGEDKEEEYQIFKSFNGMSSLYNYLINRYNYSNTKKVTDNISGAVDVISLFIADNHIWNNFCKLYYSFEDGQIPKEKLLSEFENFIVKDKKVYSLLSRYEAVLDEISKSILDDEFPDLNYNDFFDENGELRK
;
A
#
# COMPACT_ATOMS: atom_id res chain seq x y z
N MET A 1 -22.72 -9.17 1.14
CA MET A 1 -22.94 -7.75 0.79
C MET A 1 -23.18 -7.00 2.10
N VAL A 2 -22.33 -6.03 2.45
CA VAL A 2 -22.44 -5.30 3.73
C VAL A 2 -23.73 -4.49 3.74
N ASN A 3 -24.51 -4.58 4.81
CA ASN A 3 -25.73 -3.79 4.96
C ASN A 3 -25.35 -2.32 5.23
N LYS A 4 -25.73 -1.39 4.34
CA LYS A 4 -25.31 0.02 4.43
C LYS A 4 -25.98 0.74 5.60
N THR A 5 -27.13 0.26 6.07
CA THR A 5 -27.74 0.79 7.29
C THR A 5 -26.89 0.49 8.53
N CYS A 6 -26.17 -0.64 8.53
CA CYS A 6 -25.22 -0.99 9.60
C CYS A 6 -24.07 0.03 9.69
N ILE A 7 -23.63 0.59 8.56
CA ILE A 7 -22.62 1.65 8.53
C ILE A 7 -23.15 2.90 9.27
N LEU A 8 -24.39 3.31 8.99
CA LEU A 8 -25.00 4.47 9.65
C LEU A 8 -25.17 4.27 11.16
N ASP A 9 -25.53 3.05 11.59
CA ASP A 9 -25.66 2.71 13.01
C ASP A 9 -24.28 2.68 13.70
N LYS A 10 -23.25 2.16 13.03
CA LYS A 10 -21.85 2.22 13.49
C LYS A 10 -21.35 3.64 13.68
N ILE A 11 -21.69 4.57 12.78
CA ILE A 11 -21.34 6.00 12.93
C ILE A 11 -22.00 6.58 14.19
N LYS A 12 -23.29 6.29 14.42
CA LYS A 12 -23.97 6.77 15.64
C LYS A 12 -23.31 6.22 16.89
N GLU A 13 -22.96 4.95 16.89
CA GLU A 13 -22.34 4.29 18.03
C GLU A 13 -20.98 4.90 18.35
N PHE A 14 -20.09 5.00 17.35
CA PHE A 14 -18.72 5.49 17.55
C PHE A 14 -18.68 6.94 18.03
N TYR A 15 -19.55 7.80 17.48
CA TYR A 15 -19.61 9.22 17.83
C TYR A 15 -20.64 9.54 18.95
N GLY A 16 -21.25 8.54 19.57
CA GLY A 16 -22.23 8.74 20.66
C GLY A 16 -23.50 9.51 20.24
N LEU A 17 -23.90 9.44 18.97
CA LEU A 17 -25.00 10.23 18.41
C LEU A 17 -26.36 9.64 18.78
N LYS A 18 -27.14 10.39 19.57
CA LYS A 18 -28.46 9.98 20.05
C LYS A 18 -29.54 10.16 18.96
N GLY A 19 -29.54 9.24 17.99
CA GLY A 19 -30.59 9.08 16.99
C GLY A 19 -30.37 9.80 15.65
N ASN A 20 -31.34 9.68 14.74
CA ASN A 20 -31.21 10.13 13.34
C ASN A 20 -31.08 11.66 13.20
N LYS A 21 -31.58 12.45 14.17
CA LYS A 21 -31.39 13.91 14.18
C LYS A 21 -29.91 14.26 14.36
N ALA A 22 -29.27 13.74 15.40
CA ALA A 22 -27.86 13.97 15.68
C ALA A 22 -26.97 13.44 14.54
N LEU A 23 -27.31 12.29 13.96
CA LEU A 23 -26.63 11.77 12.77
C LEU A 23 -26.75 12.72 11.57
N SER A 24 -27.93 13.27 11.31
CA SER A 24 -28.14 14.22 10.21
C SER A 24 -27.32 15.50 10.39
N GLU A 25 -27.23 16.01 11.62
CA GLU A 25 -26.46 17.21 11.96
C GLU A 25 -24.95 16.94 11.82
N PHE A 26 -24.46 15.80 12.32
CA PHE A 26 -23.06 15.38 12.18
C PHE A 26 -22.63 15.23 10.71
N LEU A 27 -23.44 14.52 9.91
CA LEU A 27 -23.15 14.30 8.49
C LEU A 27 -23.42 15.53 7.61
N GLY A 28 -24.10 16.56 8.13
CA GLY A 28 -24.44 17.77 7.38
C GLY A 28 -25.51 17.55 6.32
N VAL A 29 -26.44 16.62 6.54
CA VAL A 29 -27.55 16.31 5.62
C VAL A 29 -28.90 16.49 6.31
N THR A 30 -29.99 16.47 5.55
CA THR A 30 -31.34 16.58 6.15
C THR A 30 -31.77 15.28 6.84
N LYS A 31 -32.68 15.37 7.83
CA LYS A 31 -33.31 14.18 8.45
C LYS A 31 -34.03 13.29 7.44
N GLN A 32 -34.61 13.89 6.39
CA GLN A 32 -35.26 13.16 5.31
C GLN A 32 -34.23 12.34 4.53
N THR A 33 -33.05 12.88 4.27
CA THR A 33 -31.93 12.17 3.62
C THR A 33 -31.53 10.94 4.43
N ILE A 34 -31.33 11.08 5.75
CA ILE A 34 -31.02 9.94 6.63
C ILE A 34 -32.14 8.88 6.58
N SER A 35 -33.41 9.29 6.65
CA SER A 35 -34.55 8.37 6.60
C SER A 35 -34.63 7.62 5.25
N ASN A 36 -34.33 8.30 4.15
CA ASN A 36 -34.23 7.69 2.82
C ASN A 36 -33.07 6.70 2.73
N TRP A 37 -31.92 7.01 3.32
CA TRP A 37 -30.76 6.12 3.36
C TRP A 37 -31.05 4.81 4.11
N TYR A 38 -31.70 4.89 5.28
CA TYR A 38 -32.15 3.70 6.01
C TYR A 38 -33.16 2.87 5.21
N SER A 39 -34.21 3.50 4.67
CA SER A 39 -35.30 2.78 3.98
C SER A 39 -34.86 2.15 2.65
N ARG A 40 -33.91 2.78 1.95
CA ARG A 40 -33.44 2.32 0.64
C ARG A 40 -32.15 1.51 0.69
N ASN A 41 -31.58 1.33 1.89
CA ASN A 41 -30.26 0.71 2.07
C ASN A 41 -29.20 1.37 1.16
N THR A 42 -29.15 2.70 1.19
CA THR A 42 -28.24 3.54 0.42
C THR A 42 -27.46 4.44 1.36
N ILE A 43 -26.31 4.95 0.93
CA ILE A 43 -25.54 5.95 1.68
C ILE A 43 -24.74 6.78 0.68
N ASP A 44 -24.48 8.03 1.03
CA ASP A 44 -23.47 8.82 0.35
C ASP A 44 -22.13 8.60 1.06
N TYR A 45 -21.28 7.78 0.45
CA TYR A 45 -19.96 7.46 0.99
C TYR A 45 -19.01 8.66 0.97
N ASP A 46 -19.19 9.63 0.08
CA ASP A 46 -18.31 10.80 0.03
C ASP A 46 -18.53 11.67 1.28
N ILE A 47 -19.80 11.80 1.68
CA ILE A 47 -20.17 12.47 2.95
C ILE A 47 -19.61 11.69 4.15
N VAL A 48 -19.75 10.36 4.16
CA VAL A 48 -19.23 9.52 5.25
C VAL A 48 -17.71 9.67 5.37
N LEU A 49 -16.97 9.50 4.27
CA LEU A 49 -15.51 9.59 4.28
C LEU A 49 -15.01 11.00 4.66
N ALA A 50 -15.74 12.04 4.26
CA ALA A 50 -15.40 13.42 4.63
C ALA A 50 -15.61 13.71 6.12
N LYS A 51 -16.59 13.08 6.76
CA LYS A 51 -17.01 13.37 8.14
C LYS A 51 -16.43 12.40 9.16
N CYS A 52 -16.18 11.16 8.78
CA CYS A 52 -15.74 10.08 9.65
C CYS A 52 -14.22 9.86 9.52
N LYS A 53 -13.43 10.88 9.87
CA LYS A 53 -11.95 10.82 9.76
C LYS A 53 -11.27 10.12 10.95
N ASP A 54 -11.92 10.12 12.10
CA ASP A 54 -11.35 9.61 13.37
C ASP A 54 -11.67 8.12 13.61
N VAL A 55 -12.50 7.54 12.75
CA VAL A 55 -12.94 6.14 12.87
C VAL A 55 -12.14 5.24 11.95
N ASP A 56 -11.90 4.01 12.41
CA ASP A 56 -11.33 2.97 11.56
C ASP A 56 -12.28 2.64 10.39
N LEU A 57 -11.84 2.97 9.17
CA LEU A 57 -12.59 2.71 7.95
C LEU A 57 -12.76 1.21 7.67
N HIS A 58 -11.88 0.34 8.18
CA HIS A 58 -12.07 -1.10 8.06
C HIS A 58 -13.25 -1.59 8.88
N TRP A 59 -13.30 -1.22 10.16
CA TRP A 59 -14.47 -1.49 10.98
C TRP A 59 -15.74 -0.88 10.39
N LEU A 60 -15.68 0.36 9.91
CA LEU A 60 -16.82 1.08 9.40
C LEU A 60 -17.38 0.48 8.10
N LEU A 61 -16.51 0.17 7.13
CA LEU A 61 -16.92 -0.19 5.76
C LEU A 61 -17.02 -1.70 5.53
N LEU A 62 -16.15 -2.51 6.16
CA LEU A 62 -16.08 -3.95 5.94
C LEU A 62 -16.68 -4.79 7.08
N GLY A 63 -17.08 -4.16 8.18
CA GLY A 63 -17.92 -4.84 9.16
C GLY A 63 -17.18 -5.76 10.11
N SER A 64 -15.90 -5.51 10.41
CA SER A 64 -15.20 -6.29 11.46
C SER A 64 -15.96 -6.19 12.80
N ASN A 65 -15.94 -7.28 13.58
CA ASN A 65 -16.73 -7.43 14.81
C ASN A 65 -16.10 -6.71 16.02
N GLU A 66 -14.83 -6.34 15.90
CA GLU A 66 -14.08 -5.66 16.96
C GLU A 66 -14.28 -4.14 16.83
N LYS A 67 -14.91 -3.53 17.84
CA LYS A 67 -15.17 -2.09 17.87
C LYS A 67 -13.84 -1.35 18.09
N PRO A 68 -13.52 -0.31 17.30
CA PRO A 68 -12.38 0.54 17.58
C PRO A 68 -12.61 1.26 18.91
N ILE A 69 -11.60 1.25 19.79
CA ILE A 69 -11.60 2.06 21.01
C ILE A 69 -11.63 3.53 20.58
N SER A 70 -12.72 4.22 20.90
CA SER A 70 -12.84 5.67 20.72
C SER A 70 -11.98 6.34 21.78
N THR A 71 -10.90 7.02 21.39
CA THR A 71 -10.08 7.85 22.30
C THR A 71 -10.81 9.10 22.78
N LEU A 72 -12.04 9.36 22.31
CA LEU A 72 -12.87 10.50 22.68
C LEU A 72 -14.01 10.16 23.68
N ALA A 73 -14.07 8.91 24.16
CA ALA A 73 -15.07 8.49 25.15
C ALA A 73 -14.37 8.00 26.42
N GLU A 74 -14.19 8.93 27.35
CA GLU A 74 -13.96 8.80 28.79
C GLU A 74 -12.97 7.72 29.28
N ASP A 75 -11.84 8.25 29.75
CA ASP A 75 -11.07 7.82 30.92
C ASP A 75 -11.90 7.07 31.97
N ASN A 76 -11.24 6.14 32.69
CA ASN A 76 -11.74 5.23 33.74
C ASN A 76 -12.15 3.80 33.32
N THR A 77 -11.17 2.96 32.97
CA THR A 77 -11.09 1.62 33.59
C THR A 77 -9.63 1.23 33.79
N ASP A 78 -9.29 0.99 35.05
CA ASP A 78 -8.03 0.44 35.54
C ASP A 78 -7.75 -0.90 34.83
N PHE A 79 -6.88 -0.88 33.81
CA PHE A 79 -6.38 -2.10 33.17
C PHE A 79 -5.12 -2.56 33.91
N PRO A 80 -5.06 -3.84 34.36
CA PRO A 80 -3.85 -4.35 34.97
C PRO A 80 -2.74 -4.36 33.92
N LYS A 81 -1.74 -3.49 34.13
CA LYS A 81 -0.55 -3.39 33.30
C LYS A 81 0.10 -4.76 33.19
N ARG A 82 0.14 -5.29 31.96
CA ARG A 82 0.94 -6.45 31.59
C ARG A 82 2.06 -5.92 30.71
N ASP A 83 3.28 -6.09 31.17
CA ASP A 83 4.50 -5.53 30.59
C ASP A 83 4.63 -5.79 29.08
N GLY A 84 5.05 -4.76 28.35
CA GLY A 84 5.36 -4.79 26.92
C GLY A 84 4.91 -3.53 26.19
N GLU A 85 5.76 -2.50 26.18
CA GLU A 85 5.72 -1.42 25.19
C GLU A 85 5.89 -2.05 23.80
N ASP A 86 4.79 -2.23 23.06
CA ASP A 86 4.73 -2.32 21.58
C ASP A 86 3.34 -2.71 21.04
N LYS A 87 2.45 -3.27 21.87
CA LYS A 87 1.14 -3.75 21.37
C LYS A 87 0.19 -2.66 20.90
N GLU A 88 0.27 -1.47 21.50
CA GLU A 88 -0.57 -0.34 21.09
C GLU A 88 -0.08 0.21 19.74
N GLU A 89 1.23 0.36 19.53
CA GLU A 89 1.78 0.80 18.26
C GLU A 89 1.51 -0.21 17.14
N GLU A 90 1.74 -1.51 17.38
CA GLU A 90 1.37 -2.58 16.44
C GLU A 90 -0.12 -2.56 16.10
N TYR A 91 -0.99 -2.35 17.10
CA TYR A 91 -2.44 -2.25 16.90
C TYR A 91 -2.82 -1.01 16.08
N GLN A 92 -2.20 0.15 16.34
CA GLN A 92 -2.45 1.36 15.56
C GLN A 92 -1.95 1.23 14.12
N ILE A 93 -0.79 0.58 13.89
CA ILE A 93 -0.27 0.27 12.56
C ILE A 93 -1.24 -0.67 11.83
N PHE A 94 -1.68 -1.75 12.48
CA PHE A 94 -2.62 -2.71 11.92
C PHE A 94 -3.97 -2.06 11.56
N LYS A 95 -4.51 -1.22 12.46
CA LYS A 95 -5.74 -0.46 12.26
C LYS A 95 -5.60 0.50 11.07
N SER A 96 -4.51 1.25 11.00
CA SER A 96 -4.22 2.17 9.90
C SER A 96 -4.14 1.45 8.55
N PHE A 97 -3.37 0.36 8.49
CA PHE A 97 -3.22 -0.45 7.27
C PHE A 97 -4.57 -1.02 6.78
N ASN A 98 -5.37 -1.59 7.70
CA ASN A 98 -6.68 -2.14 7.35
C ASN A 98 -7.65 -1.05 6.89
N GLY A 99 -7.66 0.10 7.57
CA GLY A 99 -8.47 1.26 7.20
C GLY A 99 -8.13 1.73 5.78
N MET A 100 -6.84 1.87 5.49
CA MET A 100 -6.32 2.21 4.15
C MET A 100 -6.75 1.16 3.11
N SER A 101 -6.55 -0.13 3.38
CA SER A 101 -6.94 -1.22 2.48
C SER A 101 -8.45 -1.22 2.18
N SER A 102 -9.27 -0.90 3.18
CA SER A 102 -10.73 -0.85 3.05
C SER A 102 -11.17 0.32 2.19
N LEU A 103 -10.59 1.50 2.41
CA LEU A 103 -10.83 2.68 1.59
C LEU A 103 -10.39 2.42 0.14
N TYR A 104 -9.20 1.84 -0.05
CA TYR A 104 -8.68 1.49 -1.37
C TYR A 104 -9.63 0.54 -2.11
N ASN A 105 -10.06 -0.55 -1.48
CA ASN A 105 -11.02 -1.49 -2.07
C ASN A 105 -12.37 -0.84 -2.38
N TYR A 106 -12.86 0.07 -1.53
CA TYR A 106 -14.06 0.84 -1.81
C TYR A 106 -13.89 1.70 -3.07
N LEU A 107 -12.77 2.43 -3.20
CA LEU A 107 -12.50 3.30 -4.34
C LEU A 107 -12.37 2.51 -5.65
N ILE A 108 -11.63 1.39 -5.63
CA ILE A 108 -11.50 0.49 -6.78
C ILE A 108 -12.87 0.03 -7.29
N ASN A 109 -13.76 -0.37 -6.37
CA ASN A 109 -15.11 -0.79 -6.73
C ASN A 109 -15.97 0.37 -7.21
N ARG A 110 -15.89 1.55 -6.58
CA ARG A 110 -16.63 2.75 -6.97
C ARG A 110 -16.33 3.16 -8.41
N TYR A 111 -15.07 3.09 -8.81
CA TYR A 111 -14.62 3.47 -10.16
C TYR A 111 -14.63 2.29 -11.15
N ASN A 112 -15.22 1.14 -10.79
CA ASN A 112 -15.29 -0.06 -11.62
C ASN A 112 -13.92 -0.52 -12.15
N TYR A 113 -12.85 -0.32 -11.37
CA TYR A 113 -11.47 -0.59 -11.79
C TYR A 113 -11.00 -2.00 -11.41
N SER A 114 -11.83 -2.83 -10.77
CA SER A 114 -11.42 -4.12 -10.20
C SER A 114 -10.81 -5.10 -11.21
N ASN A 115 -11.31 -5.15 -12.45
CA ASN A 115 -10.77 -6.04 -13.49
C ASN A 115 -9.40 -5.56 -13.99
N THR A 116 -9.30 -4.27 -14.34
CA THR A 116 -8.03 -3.67 -14.79
C THR A 116 -6.98 -3.76 -13.69
N LYS A 117 -7.35 -3.46 -12.44
CA LYS A 117 -6.49 -3.64 -11.25
C LYS A 117 -5.89 -5.04 -11.19
N LYS A 118 -6.71 -6.08 -11.35
CA LYS A 118 -6.21 -7.47 -11.29
C LYS A 118 -5.15 -7.74 -12.35
N VAL A 119 -5.30 -7.19 -13.55
CA VAL A 119 -4.30 -7.31 -14.62
C VAL A 119 -3.04 -6.54 -14.25
N THR A 120 -3.16 -5.29 -13.79
CA THR A 120 -2.01 -4.47 -13.41
C THR A 120 -1.26 -5.03 -12.20
N ASP A 121 -1.95 -5.60 -11.21
CA ASP A 121 -1.34 -6.27 -10.06
C ASP A 121 -0.49 -7.46 -10.49
N ASN A 122 -0.99 -8.27 -11.44
CA ASN A 122 -0.25 -9.43 -11.96
C ASN A 122 1.01 -8.99 -12.71
N ILE A 123 0.90 -7.93 -13.53
CA ILE A 123 2.04 -7.37 -14.27
C ILE A 123 3.07 -6.80 -13.28
N SER A 124 2.62 -5.96 -12.33
CA SER A 124 3.48 -5.37 -11.29
C SER A 124 4.21 -6.46 -10.52
N GLY A 125 3.51 -7.47 -10.02
CA GLY A 125 4.13 -8.57 -9.28
C GLY A 125 5.16 -9.35 -10.10
N ALA A 126 4.92 -9.56 -11.40
CA ALA A 126 5.90 -10.20 -12.27
C ALA A 126 7.16 -9.33 -12.46
N VAL A 127 6.98 -8.02 -12.68
CA VAL A 127 8.08 -7.05 -12.81
C VAL A 127 8.85 -6.94 -11.50
N ASP A 128 8.19 -6.88 -10.35
CA ASP A 128 8.81 -6.81 -9.03
C ASP A 128 9.71 -8.02 -8.77
N VAL A 129 9.21 -9.23 -9.07
CA VAL A 129 9.99 -10.47 -8.93
C VAL A 129 11.24 -10.44 -9.81
N ILE A 130 11.12 -9.98 -11.06
CA ILE A 130 12.24 -9.88 -11.99
C ILE A 130 13.25 -8.85 -11.47
N SER A 131 12.78 -7.66 -11.10
CA SER A 131 13.61 -6.56 -10.61
C SER A 131 14.38 -6.92 -9.34
N LEU A 132 13.70 -7.53 -8.36
CA LEU A 132 14.35 -8.00 -7.12
C LEU A 132 15.38 -9.09 -7.41
N PHE A 133 15.04 -10.07 -8.25
CA PHE A 133 15.97 -11.12 -8.64
C PHE A 133 17.22 -10.57 -9.32
N ILE A 134 17.07 -9.60 -10.24
CA ILE A 134 18.19 -8.90 -10.88
C ILE A 134 18.99 -8.16 -9.81
N ALA A 135 18.35 -7.34 -8.98
CA ALA A 135 19.03 -6.52 -7.98
C ALA A 135 19.89 -7.34 -7.01
N ASP A 136 19.40 -8.52 -6.60
CA ASP A 136 20.10 -9.43 -5.68
C ASP A 136 21.27 -10.19 -6.33
N ASN A 137 21.26 -10.35 -7.64
CA ASN A 137 22.25 -11.17 -8.34
C ASN A 137 23.17 -10.37 -9.29
N HIS A 138 22.85 -9.11 -9.56
CA HIS A 138 23.64 -8.23 -10.41
C HIS A 138 25.03 -8.01 -9.81
N ILE A 139 26.07 -8.20 -10.63
CA ILE A 139 27.45 -8.17 -10.16
C ILE A 139 27.84 -6.86 -9.49
N TRP A 140 27.35 -5.72 -10.00
CA TRP A 140 27.67 -4.40 -9.43
C TRP A 140 27.15 -4.25 -8.00
N ASN A 141 25.87 -4.59 -7.76
CA ASN A 141 25.26 -4.44 -6.45
C ASN A 141 25.95 -5.31 -5.40
N ASN A 142 26.31 -6.53 -5.79
CA ASN A 142 27.04 -7.46 -4.95
C ASN A 142 28.48 -7.00 -4.70
N PHE A 143 29.14 -6.46 -5.73
CA PHE A 143 30.47 -5.89 -5.60
C PHE A 143 30.51 -4.66 -4.70
N CYS A 144 29.57 -3.72 -4.81
CA CYS A 144 29.52 -2.54 -3.94
C CYS A 144 29.49 -2.93 -2.46
N LYS A 145 28.65 -3.89 -2.08
CA LYS A 145 28.58 -4.41 -0.70
C LYS A 145 29.91 -5.02 -0.27
N LEU A 146 30.53 -5.84 -1.13
CA LEU A 146 31.80 -6.50 -0.86
C LEU A 146 32.97 -5.51 -0.77
N TYR A 147 32.95 -4.46 -1.59
CA TYR A 147 33.95 -3.40 -1.62
C TYR A 147 34.00 -2.64 -0.30
N TYR A 148 32.86 -2.23 0.25
CA TYR A 148 32.83 -1.53 1.54
C TYR A 148 33.40 -2.39 2.67
N SER A 149 33.08 -3.69 2.71
CA SER A 149 33.71 -4.62 3.67
C SER A 149 35.22 -4.75 3.48
N PHE A 150 35.73 -4.66 2.25
CA PHE A 150 37.16 -4.66 1.97
C PHE A 150 37.84 -3.35 2.38
N GLU A 151 37.23 -2.22 2.05
CA GLU A 151 37.70 -0.87 2.40
C GLU A 151 37.77 -0.67 3.92
N ASP A 152 36.77 -1.18 4.65
CA ASP A 152 36.73 -1.17 6.11
C ASP A 152 37.69 -2.20 6.77
N GLY A 153 38.45 -2.96 5.98
CA GLY A 153 39.39 -3.97 6.46
C GLY A 153 38.74 -5.20 7.09
N GLN A 154 37.43 -5.39 6.90
CA GLN A 154 36.67 -6.54 7.44
C GLN A 154 37.01 -7.84 6.70
N ILE A 155 37.46 -7.74 5.45
CA ILE A 155 37.87 -8.90 4.64
C ILE A 155 39.26 -8.68 4.01
N PRO A 156 40.08 -9.73 3.88
CA PRO A 156 41.35 -9.66 3.18
C PRO A 156 41.15 -9.72 1.65
N LYS A 157 42.19 -9.32 0.90
CA LYS A 157 42.17 -9.30 -0.58
C LYS A 157 41.82 -10.66 -1.19
N GLU A 158 42.30 -11.75 -0.61
CA GLU A 158 42.04 -13.12 -1.09
C GLU A 158 40.54 -13.47 -1.01
N LYS A 159 39.86 -12.97 0.03
CA LYS A 159 38.42 -13.14 0.20
C LYS A 159 37.64 -12.29 -0.80
N LEU A 160 38.07 -11.04 -1.02
CA LEU A 160 37.51 -10.17 -2.06
C LEU A 160 37.54 -10.86 -3.44
N LEU A 161 38.71 -11.39 -3.84
CA LEU A 161 38.90 -12.04 -5.14
C LEU A 161 38.03 -13.29 -5.29
N SER A 162 38.03 -14.18 -4.29
CA SER A 162 37.24 -15.42 -4.34
C SER A 162 35.72 -15.17 -4.34
N GLU A 163 35.23 -14.18 -3.59
CA GLU A 163 33.81 -13.81 -3.64
C GLU A 163 33.44 -13.13 -4.96
N PHE A 164 34.33 -12.31 -5.54
CA PHE A 164 34.09 -11.71 -6.84
C PHE A 164 34.01 -12.75 -7.96
N GLU A 165 34.85 -13.79 -7.93
CA GLU A 165 34.74 -14.94 -8.85
C GLU A 165 33.36 -15.62 -8.73
N ASN A 166 32.86 -15.80 -7.50
CA ASN A 166 31.51 -16.33 -7.28
C ASN A 166 30.43 -15.40 -7.86
N PHE A 167 30.58 -14.09 -7.75
CA PHE A 167 29.65 -13.12 -8.34
C PHE A 167 29.62 -13.21 -9.86
N ILE A 168 30.77 -13.36 -10.52
CA ILE A 168 30.84 -13.58 -11.98
C ILE A 168 30.04 -14.82 -12.39
N VAL A 169 30.14 -15.92 -11.63
CA VAL A 169 29.40 -17.15 -11.93
C VAL A 169 27.89 -16.93 -11.80
N LYS A 170 27.44 -16.21 -10.78
CA LYS A 170 26.01 -15.87 -10.59
C LYS A 170 25.51 -14.94 -11.69
N ASP A 171 26.26 -13.89 -11.98
CA ASP A 171 25.91 -12.89 -12.99
C ASP A 171 25.80 -13.51 -14.39
N LYS A 172 26.72 -14.41 -14.77
CA LYS A 172 26.62 -15.18 -16.01
C LYS A 172 25.34 -16.02 -16.09
N LYS A 173 24.87 -16.59 -14.98
CA LYS A 173 23.60 -17.33 -14.95
C LYS A 173 22.42 -16.39 -15.15
N VAL A 174 22.42 -15.23 -14.49
CA VAL A 174 21.40 -14.19 -14.68
C VAL A 174 21.37 -13.73 -16.15
N TYR A 175 22.52 -13.40 -16.72
CA TYR A 175 22.66 -13.03 -18.13
C TYR A 175 22.11 -14.12 -19.06
N SER A 176 22.48 -15.38 -18.85
CA SER A 176 21.97 -16.50 -19.66
C SER A 176 20.45 -16.68 -19.59
N LEU A 177 19.85 -16.31 -18.46
CA LEU A 177 18.41 -16.37 -18.26
C LEU A 177 17.69 -15.24 -19.01
N LEU A 178 18.19 -14.02 -18.85
CA LEU A 178 17.55 -12.77 -19.28
C LEU A 178 17.88 -12.34 -20.70
N SER A 179 19.03 -12.74 -21.25
CA SER A 179 19.44 -12.39 -22.63
C SER A 179 18.42 -12.83 -23.68
N ARG A 180 17.67 -13.89 -23.43
CA ARG A 180 16.59 -14.37 -24.30
C ARG A 180 15.38 -13.41 -24.36
N TYR A 181 15.29 -12.47 -23.41
CA TYR A 181 14.22 -11.48 -23.31
C TYR A 181 14.73 -10.05 -23.53
N GLU A 182 16.00 -9.87 -23.90
CA GLU A 182 16.64 -8.55 -24.11
C GLU A 182 15.79 -7.65 -25.01
N ALA A 183 15.37 -8.14 -26.17
CA ALA A 183 14.53 -7.37 -27.10
C ALA A 183 13.18 -6.93 -26.50
N VAL A 184 12.55 -7.78 -25.67
CA VAL A 184 11.28 -7.47 -25.01
C VAL A 184 11.48 -6.43 -23.92
N LEU A 185 12.55 -6.54 -23.14
CA LEU A 185 12.89 -5.57 -22.11
C LEU A 185 13.24 -4.20 -22.71
N ASP A 186 13.94 -4.19 -23.85
CA ASP A 186 14.25 -2.98 -24.60
C ASP A 186 12.98 -2.33 -25.18
N GLU A 187 12.08 -3.13 -25.74
CA GLU A 187 10.79 -2.64 -26.26
C GLU A 187 9.96 -2.00 -25.13
N ILE A 188 9.84 -2.67 -23.98
CA ILE A 188 9.13 -2.12 -22.81
C ILE A 188 9.80 -0.81 -22.37
N SER A 189 11.12 -0.80 -22.22
CA SER A 189 11.86 0.39 -21.78
C SER A 189 11.68 1.57 -22.72
N LYS A 190 11.69 1.34 -24.05
CA LYS A 190 11.44 2.39 -25.04
C LYS A 190 10.00 2.84 -25.07
N SER A 191 9.04 1.93 -24.94
CA SER A 191 7.62 2.29 -24.93
C SER A 191 7.28 3.25 -23.79
N ILE A 192 7.99 3.19 -22.65
CA ILE A 192 7.83 4.13 -21.54
C ILE A 192 8.18 5.56 -21.99
N LEU A 193 9.25 5.74 -22.78
CA LEU A 193 9.69 7.04 -23.30
C LEU A 193 8.68 7.66 -24.27
N ASP A 194 7.99 6.82 -25.04
CA ASP A 194 7.06 7.25 -26.09
C ASP A 194 5.66 7.60 -25.57
N ASP A 195 5.32 7.16 -24.35
CA ASP A 195 4.01 7.39 -23.74
C ASP A 195 4.02 8.68 -22.92
N GLU A 196 3.01 9.56 -23.03
CA GLU A 196 2.94 10.82 -22.27
C GLU A 196 2.46 10.59 -20.83
N PHE A 197 3.24 9.86 -20.01
CA PHE A 197 2.83 9.60 -18.63
C PHE A 197 2.70 10.93 -17.85
N PRO A 198 1.54 11.18 -17.20
CA PRO A 198 1.33 12.39 -16.41
C PRO A 198 2.40 12.51 -15.32
N ASP A 199 3.00 13.69 -15.21
CA ASP A 199 3.95 14.05 -14.15
C ASP A 199 5.24 13.21 -14.12
N LEU A 200 5.56 12.43 -15.16
CA LEU A 200 6.81 11.68 -15.24
C LEU A 200 7.94 12.54 -15.83
N ASN A 201 9.00 12.77 -15.05
CA ASN A 201 10.22 13.39 -15.56
C ASN A 201 11.17 12.33 -16.11
N TYR A 202 11.15 12.11 -17.42
CA TYR A 202 12.00 11.13 -18.11
C TYR A 202 13.50 11.32 -17.88
N ASN A 203 13.93 12.55 -17.58
CA ASN A 203 15.34 12.84 -17.32
C ASN A 203 15.88 12.14 -16.05
N ASP A 204 15.01 11.65 -15.17
CA ASP A 204 15.41 10.91 -13.97
C ASP A 204 15.88 9.49 -14.32
N PHE A 205 15.45 8.95 -15.47
CA PHE A 205 15.70 7.57 -15.88
C PHE A 205 16.53 7.45 -17.16
N PHE A 206 16.41 8.43 -18.07
CA PHE A 206 17.05 8.41 -19.39
C PHE A 206 17.93 9.64 -19.61
N ASP A 207 18.94 9.48 -20.45
CA ASP A 207 19.81 10.57 -20.90
C ASP A 207 19.21 11.35 -22.09
N GLU A 208 19.93 12.37 -22.55
CA GLU A 208 19.48 13.23 -23.67
C GLU A 208 19.34 12.49 -25.01
N ASN A 209 19.87 11.27 -25.12
CA ASN A 209 19.79 10.42 -26.30
C ASN A 209 18.70 9.33 -26.18
N GLY A 210 17.97 9.29 -25.04
CA GLY A 210 16.96 8.27 -24.76
C GLY A 210 17.55 6.93 -24.30
N GLU A 211 18.82 6.89 -23.87
CA GLU A 211 19.43 5.71 -23.27
C GLU A 211 19.22 5.70 -21.75
N LEU A 212 19.09 4.50 -21.15
CA LEU A 212 18.97 4.35 -19.69
C LEU A 212 20.23 4.91 -19.00
N ARG A 213 20.04 5.77 -18.00
CA ARG A 213 21.13 6.23 -17.14
C ARG A 213 21.68 5.05 -16.33
N LYS A 214 22.99 4.82 -16.44
CA LYS A 214 23.72 3.77 -15.70
C LYS A 214 24.04 4.18 -14.28
#